data_AF-M2YGE0-F1
#
_entry.id   AF-M2YGE0-F1
#
_cell.length_a   1.000
_cell.length_b   1.000
_cell.length_c   1.000
_cell.angle_alpha   90.00
_cell.angle_beta   90.00
_cell.angle_gamma   90.00
#
_symmetry.space_group_name_H-M   'P 1'
#
loop_
_entity.id
_entity.type
_entity.pdbx_description
1 polymer ?
#
loop_
_entity_poly.entity_id
_entity_poly.type
_entity_poly.pdbx_seq_one_letter_code
_entity_poly.pdbx_strand_id
1 'polypeptide(L)' 'MNPAYMTMAEVAEALALRPATVKKRRMNRECHPFFRKAFKTGPSANSPLLWHRADVDEYVRELTGRGLGGAA' A
#
# COMPACT_ATOMS: atom_id res chain seq x y z
N MET A 1 13.73 -3.05 -9.18
CA MET A 1 12.89 -2.45 -8.11
C MET A 1 13.17 -3.21 -6.82
N ASN A 2 13.30 -2.56 -5.66
CA ASN A 2 13.61 -3.26 -4.41
C ASN A 2 12.39 -4.12 -4.00
N PRO A 3 12.54 -5.45 -3.84
CA PRO A 3 11.42 -6.35 -3.50
C PRO A 3 10.78 -6.06 -2.13
N ALA A 4 11.44 -5.27 -1.29
CA ALA A 4 10.90 -4.81 -0.02
C ALA A 4 9.84 -3.73 -0.15
N TYR A 5 9.63 -3.15 -1.35
CA TYR A 5 8.70 -2.03 -1.57
C TYR A 5 7.63 -2.40 -2.59
N MET A 6 6.43 -1.88 -2.38
CA MET A 6 5.29 -2.03 -3.28
C MET A 6 4.81 -0.67 -3.78
N THR A 7 4.53 -0.57 -5.07
CA THR A 7 3.88 0.58 -5.70
C THR A 7 2.43 0.71 -5.27
N MET A 8 1.85 1.90 -5.50
CA MET A 8 0.40 2.10 -5.35
C MET A 8 -0.43 1.10 -6.16
N ALA A 9 0.04 0.68 -7.35
CA ALA A 9 -0.64 -0.32 -8.16
C ALA A 9 -0.63 -1.69 -7.47
N GLU A 10 0.55 -2.14 -7.01
CA GLU A 10 0.67 -3.42 -6.29
C GLU A 10 -0.11 -3.43 -4.97
N VAL A 11 -0.14 -2.31 -4.23
CA VAL A 11 -0.96 -2.17 -3.02
C VAL A 11 -2.46 -2.20 -3.36
N ALA A 12 -2.87 -1.58 -4.46
CA ALA A 12 -4.24 -1.64 -4.93
C ALA A 12 -4.66 -3.08 -5.27
N GLU A 13 -3.82 -3.82 -6.00
CA GLU A 13 -4.05 -5.23 -6.32
C GLU A 13 -4.14 -6.08 -5.05
N ALA A 14 -3.20 -5.91 -4.11
CA ALA A 14 -3.21 -6.62 -2.82
C ALA A 14 -4.48 -6.41 -2.00
N LEU A 15 -5.09 -5.23 -2.10
CA LEU A 15 -6.30 -4.87 -1.36
C LEU A 15 -7.58 -5.08 -2.18
N ALA A 16 -7.49 -5.60 -3.41
CA ALA A 16 -8.60 -5.66 -4.38
C ALA A 16 -9.31 -4.30 -4.56
N LEU A 17 -8.54 -3.22 -4.66
CA LEU A 17 -9.00 -1.84 -4.83
C LEU A 17 -8.49 -1.23 -6.13
N ARG A 18 -9.11 -0.12 -6.56
CA ARG A 18 -8.55 0.73 -7.61
C ARG A 18 -7.42 1.62 -7.05
N PRO A 19 -6.35 1.91 -7.80
CA PRO A 19 -5.29 2.84 -7.36
C PRO A 19 -5.82 4.23 -6.94
N ALA A 20 -6.84 4.72 -7.64
CA ALA A 20 -7.51 5.98 -7.28
C ALA A 20 -8.15 5.94 -5.88
N THR A 21 -8.66 4.78 -5.47
CA THR A 21 -9.23 4.58 -4.12
C THR A 21 -8.15 4.62 -3.05
N VAL A 22 -7.00 3.99 -3.30
CA VAL A 22 -5.83 4.04 -2.40
C VAL A 22 -5.37 5.50 -2.22
N LYS A 23 -5.29 6.26 -3.32
CA LYS A 23 -4.97 7.70 -3.27
C LYS A 23 -5.97 8.50 -2.44
N LYS A 24 -7.29 8.26 -2.61
CA LYS A 24 -8.33 8.92 -1.82
C LYS A 24 -8.23 8.58 -0.33
N ARG A 25 -8.04 7.29 0.01
CA ARG A 25 -7.89 6.83 1.41
C ARG A 25 -6.66 7.40 2.09
N ARG A 26 -5.55 7.58 1.37
CA ARG A 26 -4.36 8.26 1.89
C ARG A 26 -4.61 9.71 2.29
N MET A 27 -5.48 10.42 1.57
CA MET A 27 -5.82 11.82 1.88
C MET A 27 -6.85 11.95 3.01
N ASN A 28 -7.67 10.93 3.24
CA ASN A 28 -8.65 10.94 4.32
C ASN A 28 -8.00 10.55 5.67
N ARG A 29 -8.05 11.46 6.65
CA ARG A 29 -7.46 11.21 7.99
C ARG A 29 -8.22 10.18 8.83
N GLU A 30 -9.48 9.93 8.50
CA GLU A 30 -10.35 8.95 9.16
C GLU A 30 -10.09 7.52 8.65
N CYS A 31 -9.38 7.37 7.52
CA CYS A 31 -8.97 6.07 7.01
C CYS A 31 -7.78 5.49 7.80
N HIS A 32 -7.61 4.17 7.66
CA HIS A 32 -6.56 3.41 8.32
C HIS A 32 -5.17 4.07 8.16
N PRO A 33 -4.37 4.21 9.23
CA PRO A 33 -3.08 4.89 9.17
C PRO A 33 -2.10 4.29 8.15
N PHE A 34 -2.23 3.00 7.81
CA PHE A 34 -1.45 2.33 6.76
C PHE A 34 -1.36 3.14 5.45
N PHE A 35 -2.47 3.74 4.98
CA PHE A 35 -2.46 4.48 3.71
C PHE A 35 -1.51 5.69 3.72
N ARG A 36 -1.16 6.21 4.90
CA ARG A 36 -0.25 7.34 5.11
C ARG A 36 1.20 6.93 5.34
N LYS A 37 1.49 5.63 5.55
CA LYS A 37 2.87 5.09 5.61
C LYS A 37 3.62 5.15 4.26
N ALA A 38 2.94 5.62 3.20
CA ALA A 38 3.53 5.79 1.88
C ALA A 38 4.69 6.81 1.89
N PHE A 39 5.80 6.44 1.27
CA PHE A 39 6.97 7.31 1.11
C PHE A 39 7.34 7.48 -0.37
N LYS A 40 8.24 8.42 -0.64
CA LYS A 40 8.84 8.65 -1.97
C LYS A 40 10.35 8.43 -1.86
N THR A 41 10.95 7.81 -2.87
CA THR A 41 12.40 7.55 -2.92
C THR A 41 13.20 8.67 -3.57
N GLY A 42 12.54 9.64 -4.21
CA GLY A 42 13.20 10.75 -4.90
C GLY A 42 12.63 12.11 -4.49
N PRO A 43 13.38 13.20 -4.77
CA PRO A 43 12.99 14.56 -4.43
C PRO A 43 11.92 15.13 -5.37
N SER A 44 11.61 14.44 -6.47
CA SER A 44 10.67 14.95 -7.47
C SER A 44 9.22 14.85 -6.97
N ALA A 45 8.42 15.86 -7.30
CA ALA A 45 6.98 15.83 -7.09
C ALA A 45 6.33 14.59 -7.74
N ASN A 46 6.89 14.13 -8.86
CA ASN A 46 6.44 12.98 -9.65
C ASN A 46 7.04 11.64 -9.19
N SER A 47 7.86 11.62 -8.14
CA SER A 47 8.40 10.36 -7.61
C SER A 47 7.25 9.44 -7.17
N PRO A 48 7.31 8.14 -7.52
CA PRO A 48 6.25 7.20 -7.24
C PRO A 48 6.06 7.04 -5.72
N LEU A 49 4.80 6.83 -5.33
CA LEU A 49 4.47 6.46 -3.95
C LEU A 49 4.71 4.98 -3.75
N LEU A 50 5.43 4.67 -2.68
CA LEU A 50 5.84 3.33 -2.30
C LEU A 50 5.44 3.04 -0.85
N TRP A 51 5.19 1.76 -0.56
CA TRP A 51 4.96 1.22 0.77
C TRP A 51 5.96 0.12 1.05
N HIS A 52 6.32 -0.08 2.32
CA HIS A 52 7.06 -1.28 2.70
C HIS A 52 6.13 -2.49 2.59
N ARG A 53 6.60 -3.54 1.92
CA ARG A 53 5.85 -4.80 1.76
C ARG A 53 5.39 -5.38 3.09
N ALA A 54 6.21 -5.25 4.15
CA ALA A 54 5.86 -5.69 5.49
C ALA A 54 4.63 -4.96 6.07
N ASP A 55 4.53 -3.64 5.88
CA ASP A 55 3.34 -2.87 6.30
C ASP A 55 2.09 -3.27 5.50
N VAL A 56 2.27 -3.59 4.21
CA VAL A 56 1.16 -4.06 3.36
C VAL A 56 0.70 -5.45 3.81
N ASP A 57 1.63 -6.35 4.11
CA ASP A 57 1.32 -7.68 4.65
C ASP A 57 0.57 -7.59 5.97
N GLU A 58 1.06 -6.79 6.93
CA GLU A 58 0.42 -6.54 8.21
C GLU A 58 -1.04 -6.08 8.01
N TYR A 59 -1.26 -5.08 7.16
CA TYR A 59 -2.59 -4.55 6.92
C TYR A 59 -3.51 -5.55 6.19
N VAL A 60 -2.99 -6.32 5.23
CA VAL A 60 -3.77 -7.37 4.56
C VAL A 60 -4.16 -8.49 5.55
N ARG A 61 -3.27 -8.82 6.49
CA ARG A 61 -3.56 -9.78 7.58
C ARG A 61 -4.61 -9.26 8.53
N GLU A 62 -4.57 -7.98 8.90
CA GLU A 62 -5.62 -7.35 9.69
C GLU A 62 -6.98 -7.40 8.99
N LEU A 63 -7.03 -7.18 7.68
CA LEU A 63 -8.28 -7.15 6.91
C LEU A 63 -8.87 -8.54 6.63
N THR A 64 -8.02 -9.51 6.31
CA THR A 64 -8.45 -10.80 5.74
C THR A 64 -8.14 -12.00 6.63
N GLY A 65 -7.36 -11.82 7.69
CA GLY A 65 -6.78 -12.91 8.48
C GLY A 65 -5.68 -13.70 7.75
N ARG A 66 -5.34 -13.33 6.50
CA ARG A 66 -4.32 -13.99 5.67
C ARG A 66 -3.28 -12.99 5.17
N GLY A 67 -2.03 -13.44 5.03
CA GLY A 67 -0.93 -12.60 4.52
C GLY A 67 -0.90 -12.46 3.01
N LEU A 68 -0.03 -11.57 2.53
CA LEU A 68 0.28 -11.43 1.11
C LEU A 68 0.85 -12.75 0.58
N GLY A 69 0.14 -13.39 -0.35
CA GLY A 69 0.56 -14.66 -0.95
C GLY A 69 0.06 -15.92 -0.24
N GLY A 70 -0.95 -15.79 0.63
CA GLY A 70 -1.69 -16.95 1.14
C GLY A 70 -2.47 -17.65 0.03
N ALA A 71 -1.85 -18.64 -0.60
CA ALA A 71 -2.50 -19.61 -1.47
C ALA A 71 -3.66 -20.29 -0.70
N ALA A 72 -4.83 -20.34 -1.34
CA ALA A 72 -5.92 -21.27 -1.04
C ALA A 72 -5.79 -22.48 -1.96
#